data_AF-A0A1H8R345-F1
#
_entry.id   AF-A0A1H8R345-F1
#
_cell.length_a   1.000
_cell.length_b   1.000
_cell.length_c   1.000
_cell.angle_alpha   90.00
_cell.angle_beta   90.00
_cell.angle_gamma   90.00
#
_symmetry.space_group_name_H-M   'P 1'
#
loop_
_entity.id
_entity.type
_entity.pdbx_description
1 polymer ?
#
loop_
_entity_poly.entity_id
_entity_poly.type
_entity_poly.pdbx_seq_one_letter_code
_entity_poly.pdbx_strand_id
1 'polypeptide(L)'
;MSLASALRSGVRIPLRCPWTVLPFYLLATGTLVVARVPLLAGLALVLTLLRTQGRIEPVVRAFDGFDPNQVDPSDPTTLPSGLTEALDGLVTPTVVAVLGVALFATLVVGLVVQAVASAGTFSAVYAALDGRDPLTDGIRGLVGHWQTFVGLSLLRVGLLAVAIGLVAAGVAVGVTLGGPLGVVAGVLVGLAGLVTAVGVSLALSFVGPAVVVDEVGVAGSVRGSLGFIRRNPVEFLLFVVVTVGVSLAVGAAAGVANLLGVPRLVGVVTPLVVAPVLGGFQTALYADVELPSREIGSPYRRRFGGGLARGWRALRRFVGGHPLAVVGAAALLTVGIVAGWAFTAPFGVTLQPPEDVAGVFGTFAVGPFVNIAANNWLVATGGSYGGLALGVPTASELLFNGALIGALAGVFDRVGFLALVAPHGVVELPALAVSGGLGLHLGRVGLDGLRGRLSAQEVGEELGGAFEVLVGLALVFVVAAFVEAFLTPQIAALVLGG
;
A
#
# COMPACT_ATOMS: atom_id res chain seq x y z
N MET A 1 23.07 -26.40 0.68
CA MET A 1 23.45 -25.20 1.47
C MET A 1 22.95 -25.32 2.91
N SER A 2 23.58 -24.64 3.88
CA SER A 2 23.08 -24.61 5.27
C SER A 2 21.94 -23.59 5.46
N LEU A 3 20.99 -23.86 6.37
CA LEU A 3 19.95 -22.88 6.74
C LEU A 3 20.55 -21.53 7.17
N ALA A 4 21.65 -21.58 7.94
CA ALA A 4 22.34 -20.39 8.42
C ALA A 4 22.88 -19.53 7.28
N SER A 5 23.33 -20.13 6.17
CA SER A 5 23.75 -19.35 5.00
C SER A 5 22.59 -18.82 4.17
N ALA A 6 21.49 -19.56 4.02
CA ALA A 6 20.27 -19.05 3.40
C ALA A 6 19.75 -17.81 4.16
N LEU A 7 19.63 -17.91 5.49
CA LEU A 7 19.15 -16.82 6.35
C LEU A 7 20.10 -15.63 6.30
N ARG A 8 21.43 -15.86 6.35
CA ARG A 8 22.43 -14.78 6.19
C ARG A 8 22.30 -14.09 4.84
N SER A 9 22.01 -14.82 3.76
CA SER A 9 21.79 -14.24 2.44
C SER A 9 20.54 -13.35 2.43
N GLY A 10 19.42 -13.84 2.99
CA GLY A 10 18.20 -13.05 3.17
C GLY A 10 18.43 -11.75 3.95
N VAL A 11 19.10 -11.81 5.10
CA VAL A 11 19.44 -10.63 5.92
C VAL A 11 20.36 -9.64 5.18
N ARG A 12 21.27 -10.14 4.35
CA ARG A 12 22.25 -9.30 3.64
C ARG A 12 21.68 -8.63 2.39
N ILE A 13 20.66 -9.19 1.73
CA ILE A 13 20.07 -8.62 0.50
C ILE A 13 19.65 -7.15 0.67
N PRO A 14 18.78 -6.75 1.62
CA PRO A 14 18.38 -5.35 1.76
C PRO A 14 19.54 -4.43 2.19
N LEU A 15 20.63 -4.98 2.71
CA LEU A 15 21.81 -4.22 3.16
C LEU A 15 22.89 -4.06 2.08
N ARG A 16 23.03 -5.05 1.19
CA ARG A 16 24.06 -5.09 0.13
C ARG A 16 23.52 -4.63 -1.22
N CYS A 17 22.25 -4.91 -1.50
CA CYS A 17 21.58 -4.55 -2.75
C CYS A 17 20.38 -3.61 -2.55
N PRO A 18 20.43 -2.60 -1.65
CA PRO A 18 19.25 -1.78 -1.35
C PRO A 18 18.72 -1.07 -2.61
N TRP A 19 19.61 -0.54 -3.43
CA TRP A 19 19.24 0.28 -4.59
C TRP A 19 18.73 -0.52 -5.80
N THR A 20 18.95 -1.84 -5.81
CA THR A 20 18.62 -2.69 -6.96
C THR A 20 17.51 -3.70 -6.65
N VAL A 21 17.33 -4.09 -5.38
CA VAL A 21 16.27 -5.04 -4.96
C VAL A 21 15.08 -4.36 -4.30
N LEU A 22 15.29 -3.35 -3.44
CA LEU A 22 14.17 -2.67 -2.77
C LEU A 22 13.17 -1.98 -3.71
N PRO A 23 13.56 -1.46 -4.91
CA PRO A 23 12.60 -0.94 -5.86
C PRO A 23 11.47 -1.91 -6.21
N PHE A 24 11.72 -3.22 -6.26
CA PHE A 24 10.69 -4.23 -6.55
C PHE A 24 9.77 -4.51 -5.36
N TYR A 25 10.28 -4.46 -4.13
CA TYR A 25 9.44 -4.54 -2.93
C TYR A 25 8.58 -3.29 -2.75
N LEU A 26 9.07 -2.12 -3.16
CA LEU A 26 8.27 -0.90 -3.20
C LEU A 26 7.32 -0.87 -4.40
N LEU A 27 7.66 -1.49 -5.53
CA LEU A 27 6.73 -1.72 -6.64
C LEU A 27 5.50 -2.52 -6.17
N ALA A 28 5.70 -3.50 -5.29
CA ALA A 28 4.61 -4.23 -4.64
C ALA A 28 3.74 -3.35 -3.70
N THR A 29 4.20 -2.17 -3.27
CA THR A 29 3.32 -1.19 -2.59
C THR A 29 2.50 -0.39 -3.60
N GLY A 30 3.03 -0.14 -4.80
CA GLY A 30 2.31 0.50 -5.89
C GLY A 30 1.15 -0.32 -6.46
N THR A 31 1.19 -1.65 -6.34
CA THR A 31 0.07 -2.52 -6.74
C THR A 31 -1.21 -2.21 -5.97
N LEU A 32 -1.11 -1.81 -4.71
CA LEU A 32 -2.25 -1.39 -3.90
C LEU A 32 -2.91 -0.13 -4.45
N VAL A 33 -2.12 0.81 -4.98
CA VAL A 33 -2.65 2.03 -5.60
C VAL A 33 -3.32 1.69 -6.93
N VAL A 34 -2.70 0.84 -7.75
CA VAL A 34 -3.28 0.39 -9.03
C VAL A 34 -4.61 -0.32 -8.81
N ALA A 35 -4.67 -1.22 -7.80
CA ALA A 35 -5.87 -1.96 -7.47
C ALA A 35 -7.03 -1.06 -7.03
N ARG A 36 -6.75 0.11 -6.42
CA ARG A 36 -7.78 1.05 -5.93
C ARG A 36 -8.43 1.88 -7.04
N VAL A 37 -7.82 1.98 -8.23
CA VAL A 37 -8.33 2.83 -9.32
C VAL A 37 -9.79 2.54 -9.67
N PRO A 38 -10.24 1.28 -9.86
CA PRO A 38 -11.64 0.99 -10.15
C PRO A 38 -12.58 1.43 -9.02
N LEU A 39 -12.18 1.23 -7.75
CA LEU A 39 -12.95 1.66 -6.59
C LEU A 39 -13.09 3.19 -6.52
N LEU A 40 -12.01 3.93 -6.75
CA LEU A 40 -12.04 5.40 -6.76
C LEU A 40 -12.92 5.93 -7.90
N ALA A 41 -12.85 5.32 -9.08
CA ALA A 41 -13.71 5.67 -10.20
C ALA A 41 -15.20 5.37 -9.90
N GLY A 42 -15.48 4.21 -9.28
CA GLY A 42 -16.82 3.83 -8.83
C GLY A 42 -17.37 4.78 -7.77
N LEU A 43 -16.55 5.19 -6.79
CA LEU A 43 -16.92 6.16 -5.77
C LEU A 43 -17.23 7.53 -6.38
N ALA A 44 -16.38 8.02 -7.29
CA ALA A 44 -16.62 9.28 -7.99
C ALA A 44 -17.94 9.25 -8.79
N LEU A 45 -18.22 8.12 -9.45
CA LEU A 45 -19.49 7.92 -10.15
C LEU A 45 -20.68 7.90 -9.18
N VAL A 46 -20.59 7.18 -8.07
CA VAL A 46 -21.63 7.16 -7.02
C VAL A 46 -21.90 8.54 -6.47
N LEU A 47 -20.87 9.30 -6.10
CA LEU A 47 -21.03 10.68 -5.59
C LEU A 47 -21.69 11.59 -6.63
N THR A 48 -21.31 11.44 -7.91
CA THR A 48 -21.94 12.18 -9.00
C THR A 48 -23.42 11.81 -9.15
N LEU A 49 -23.75 10.51 -9.13
CA LEU A 49 -25.13 10.02 -9.23
C LEU A 49 -25.99 10.50 -8.05
N LEU A 50 -25.47 10.42 -6.83
CA LEU A 50 -26.19 10.87 -5.64
C LEU A 50 -26.44 12.38 -5.69
N ARG A 51 -25.45 13.16 -6.14
CA ARG A 51 -25.59 14.61 -6.31
C ARG A 51 -26.62 14.96 -7.40
N THR A 52 -26.56 14.33 -8.57
CA THR A 52 -27.51 14.65 -9.65
C THR A 52 -28.93 14.23 -9.34
N GLN A 53 -29.12 13.23 -8.47
CA GLN A 53 -30.43 12.78 -8.00
C GLN A 53 -30.94 13.56 -6.78
N GLY A 54 -30.20 14.56 -6.27
CA GLY A 54 -30.59 15.34 -5.10
C GLY A 54 -30.64 14.53 -3.80
N ARG A 55 -29.85 13.46 -3.70
CA ARG A 55 -29.85 12.51 -2.56
C ARG A 55 -28.86 12.90 -1.47
N ILE A 56 -27.99 13.89 -1.71
CA ILE A 56 -26.99 14.35 -0.73
C ILE A 56 -27.57 15.44 0.18
N GLU A 57 -28.39 16.33 -0.37
CA GLU A 57 -29.00 17.46 0.31
C GLU A 57 -29.91 17.07 1.50
N PRO A 58 -30.68 15.97 1.45
CA PRO A 58 -31.41 15.49 2.63
C PRO A 58 -30.48 15.09 3.77
N VAL A 59 -29.34 14.46 3.46
CA VAL A 59 -28.35 14.05 4.46
C VAL A 59 -27.70 15.29 5.07
N VAL A 60 -27.26 16.23 4.24
CA VAL A 60 -26.69 17.50 4.72
C VAL A 60 -27.67 18.23 5.64
N ARG A 61 -28.95 18.34 5.26
CA ARG A 61 -29.98 18.97 6.08
C ARG A 61 -30.24 18.24 7.41
N ALA A 62 -30.16 16.92 7.42
CA ALA A 62 -30.31 16.15 8.66
C ALA A 62 -29.14 16.38 9.63
N PHE A 63 -27.97 16.77 9.13
CA PHE A 63 -26.81 17.15 9.95
C PHE A 63 -26.71 18.65 10.25
N ASP A 64 -27.56 19.49 9.65
CA ASP A 64 -27.54 20.92 9.88
C ASP A 64 -28.07 21.24 11.30
N GLY A 65 -27.23 21.87 12.14
CA GLY A 65 -27.52 22.10 13.55
C GLY A 65 -27.36 20.88 14.48
N PHE A 66 -26.78 19.78 14.00
CA PHE A 66 -26.49 18.60 14.81
C PHE A 66 -25.34 18.84 15.80
N ASP A 67 -25.60 18.63 17.10
CA ASP A 67 -24.58 18.61 18.16
C ASP A 67 -24.21 17.16 18.51
N PRO A 68 -22.98 16.70 18.16
CA PRO A 68 -22.53 15.34 18.45
C PRO A 68 -22.54 14.99 19.93
N ASN A 69 -22.46 15.98 20.83
CA ASN A 69 -22.44 15.76 22.28
C ASN A 69 -23.82 15.40 22.85
N GLN A 70 -24.88 15.54 22.06
CA GLN A 70 -26.26 15.26 22.46
C GLN A 70 -26.74 13.86 22.03
N VAL A 71 -25.87 13.08 21.38
CA VAL A 71 -26.21 11.72 20.91
C VAL A 71 -25.84 10.67 21.96
N ASP A 72 -26.84 9.88 22.35
CA ASP A 72 -26.64 8.64 23.08
C ASP A 72 -26.63 7.47 22.08
N PRO A 73 -25.49 6.79 21.87
CA PRO A 73 -25.39 5.64 20.96
C PRO A 73 -26.33 4.47 21.32
N SER A 74 -26.85 4.45 22.55
CA SER A 74 -27.78 3.43 23.05
C SER A 74 -29.26 3.82 22.91
N ASP A 75 -29.56 5.08 22.56
CA ASP A 75 -30.91 5.57 22.32
C ASP A 75 -31.06 6.13 20.89
N PRO A 76 -31.67 5.37 19.97
CA PRO A 76 -31.90 5.78 18.58
C PRO A 76 -32.73 7.06 18.42
N THR A 77 -33.46 7.49 19.47
CA THR A 77 -34.26 8.72 19.44
C THR A 77 -33.44 10.00 19.54
N THR A 78 -32.16 9.88 19.91
CA THR A 78 -31.21 11.01 19.96
C THR A 78 -30.58 11.34 18.61
N LEU A 79 -30.84 10.51 17.58
CA LEU A 79 -30.41 10.80 16.21
C LEU A 79 -31.28 11.90 15.58
N PRO A 80 -30.72 12.74 14.68
CA PRO A 80 -31.49 13.74 13.96
C PRO A 80 -32.69 13.13 13.23
N SER A 81 -33.84 13.80 13.32
CA SER A 81 -35.04 13.36 12.64
C SER A 81 -34.81 13.30 11.12
N GLY A 82 -35.23 12.20 10.49
CA GLY A 82 -35.05 11.99 9.05
C GLY A 82 -33.64 11.56 8.62
N LEU A 83 -32.66 11.45 9.54
CA LEU A 83 -31.30 10.98 9.19
C LEU A 83 -31.35 9.54 8.64
N THR A 84 -32.09 8.65 9.28
CA THR A 84 -32.23 7.26 8.82
C THR A 84 -32.81 7.20 7.41
N GLU A 85 -33.89 7.95 7.15
CA GLU A 85 -34.51 8.00 5.81
C GLU A 85 -33.58 8.61 4.76
N ALA A 86 -32.81 9.64 5.13
CA ALA A 86 -31.83 10.26 4.25
C ALA A 86 -30.68 9.30 3.90
N LEU A 87 -30.20 8.52 4.89
CA LEU A 87 -29.18 7.49 4.70
C LEU A 87 -29.68 6.31 3.87
N ASP A 88 -30.91 5.84 4.11
CA ASP A 88 -31.58 4.84 3.26
C ASP A 88 -31.71 5.35 1.82
N GLY A 89 -31.95 6.66 1.67
CA GLY A 89 -31.93 7.36 0.40
C GLY A 89 -30.59 7.27 -0.35
N LEU A 90 -29.46 7.03 0.31
CA LEU A 90 -28.17 6.84 -0.36
C LEU A 90 -28.01 5.43 -0.95
N VAL A 91 -28.68 4.43 -0.37
CA VAL A 91 -28.53 3.01 -0.74
C VAL A 91 -29.54 2.63 -1.81
N THR A 92 -29.21 2.95 -3.07
CA THR A 92 -30.02 2.53 -4.22
C THR A 92 -29.46 1.25 -4.85
N PRO A 93 -30.29 0.44 -5.56
CA PRO A 93 -29.80 -0.69 -6.34
C PRO A 93 -28.68 -0.31 -7.32
N THR A 94 -28.76 0.89 -7.92
CA THR A 94 -27.71 1.40 -8.82
C THR A 94 -26.41 1.69 -8.08
N VAL A 95 -26.46 2.33 -6.91
CA VAL A 95 -25.27 2.58 -6.07
C VAL A 95 -24.63 1.26 -5.66
N VAL A 96 -25.42 0.31 -5.18
CA VAL A 96 -24.94 -1.04 -4.81
C VAL A 96 -24.31 -1.75 -6.00
N ALA A 97 -24.93 -1.69 -7.19
CA ALA A 97 -24.39 -2.30 -8.40
C ALA A 97 -23.06 -1.67 -8.83
N VAL A 98 -22.95 -0.34 -8.84
CA VAL A 98 -21.71 0.37 -9.19
C VAL A 98 -20.59 0.03 -8.22
N LEU A 99 -20.86 0.08 -6.91
CA LEU A 99 -19.87 -0.30 -5.89
C LEU A 99 -19.48 -1.78 -5.99
N GLY A 100 -20.45 -2.66 -6.26
CA GLY A 100 -20.20 -4.09 -6.45
C GLY A 100 -19.28 -4.37 -7.64
N VAL A 101 -19.52 -3.73 -8.79
CA VAL A 101 -18.66 -3.84 -9.98
C VAL A 101 -17.28 -3.25 -9.71
N ALA A 102 -17.20 -2.08 -9.06
CA ALA A 102 -15.94 -1.42 -8.74
C ALA A 102 -15.09 -2.24 -7.76
N LEU A 103 -15.73 -2.87 -6.76
CA LEU A 103 -15.09 -3.77 -5.81
C LEU A 103 -14.59 -5.03 -6.51
N PHE A 104 -15.42 -5.65 -7.36
CA PHE A 104 -15.01 -6.83 -8.12
C PHE A 104 -13.81 -6.51 -9.05
N ALA A 105 -13.86 -5.40 -9.78
CA ALA A 105 -12.76 -4.94 -10.61
C ALA A 105 -11.49 -4.67 -9.80
N THR A 106 -11.62 -4.08 -8.61
CA THR A 106 -10.51 -3.86 -7.66
C THR A 106 -9.85 -5.17 -7.26
N LEU A 107 -10.64 -6.22 -6.96
CA LEU A 107 -10.11 -7.54 -6.61
C LEU A 107 -9.38 -8.19 -7.79
N VAL A 108 -9.96 -8.13 -9.00
CA VAL A 108 -9.37 -8.70 -10.21
C VAL A 108 -8.07 -7.98 -10.57
N VAL A 109 -8.08 -6.65 -10.62
CA VAL A 109 -6.88 -5.84 -10.91
C VAL A 109 -5.83 -6.10 -9.84
N GLY A 110 -6.20 -6.07 -8.56
CA GLY A 110 -5.30 -6.34 -7.44
C GLY A 110 -4.62 -7.69 -7.53
N LEU A 111 -5.35 -8.75 -7.89
CA LEU A 111 -4.79 -10.08 -8.10
C LEU A 111 -3.74 -10.09 -9.21
N VAL A 112 -4.05 -9.48 -10.36
CA VAL A 112 -3.15 -9.44 -11.52
C VAL A 112 -1.90 -8.62 -11.22
N VAL A 113 -2.06 -7.41 -10.69
CA VAL A 113 -0.91 -6.52 -10.47
C VAL A 113 0.00 -7.02 -9.34
N GLN A 114 -0.56 -7.66 -8.31
CA GLN A 114 0.22 -8.31 -7.26
C GLN A 114 1.02 -9.50 -7.80
N ALA A 115 0.43 -10.29 -8.70
CA ALA A 115 1.11 -11.40 -9.36
C ALA A 115 2.28 -10.90 -10.23
N VAL A 116 2.05 -9.86 -11.02
CA VAL A 116 3.06 -9.19 -11.85
C VAL A 116 4.21 -8.67 -10.98
N ALA A 117 3.93 -7.89 -9.93
CA ALA A 117 4.97 -7.37 -9.02
C ALA A 117 5.74 -8.49 -8.31
N SER A 118 5.08 -9.59 -7.95
CA SER A 118 5.73 -10.76 -7.35
C SER A 118 6.70 -11.41 -8.31
N ALA A 119 6.33 -11.54 -9.59
CA ALA A 119 7.22 -12.09 -10.63
C ALA A 119 8.52 -11.29 -10.76
N GLY A 120 8.43 -9.96 -10.79
CA GLY A 120 9.60 -9.09 -10.80
C GLY A 120 10.43 -9.19 -9.52
N THR A 121 9.76 -9.25 -8.35
CA THR A 121 10.43 -9.32 -7.05
C THR A 121 11.26 -10.60 -6.91
N PHE A 122 10.68 -11.77 -7.23
CA PHE A 122 11.43 -13.03 -7.16
C PHE A 122 12.57 -13.08 -8.19
N SER A 123 12.36 -12.53 -9.38
CA SER A 123 13.39 -12.44 -10.43
C SER A 123 14.56 -11.55 -10.03
N ALA A 124 14.29 -10.38 -9.46
CA ALA A 124 15.32 -9.48 -8.94
C ALA A 124 16.10 -10.11 -7.77
N VAL A 125 15.40 -10.78 -6.85
CA VAL A 125 16.03 -11.48 -5.72
C VAL A 125 16.94 -12.61 -6.20
N TYR A 126 16.48 -13.44 -7.15
CA TYR A 126 17.29 -14.52 -7.70
C TYR A 126 18.50 -13.99 -8.46
N ALA A 127 18.33 -12.96 -9.29
CA ALA A 127 19.44 -12.32 -9.98
C ALA A 127 20.50 -11.77 -9.00
N ALA A 128 20.07 -11.18 -7.87
CA ALA A 128 21.00 -10.74 -6.84
C ALA A 128 21.80 -11.89 -6.21
N LEU A 129 21.17 -13.03 -5.97
CA LEU A 129 21.82 -14.24 -5.45
C LEU A 129 22.78 -14.85 -6.47
N ASP A 130 22.42 -14.83 -7.75
CA ASP A 130 23.19 -15.38 -8.86
C ASP A 130 24.28 -14.41 -9.37
N GLY A 131 24.39 -13.22 -8.78
CA GLY A 131 25.38 -12.20 -9.16
C GLY A 131 25.09 -11.48 -10.49
N ARG A 132 23.86 -11.59 -11.00
CA ARG A 132 23.33 -10.83 -12.15
C ARG A 132 22.77 -9.47 -11.70
N ASP A 133 22.35 -8.64 -12.67
CA ASP A 133 21.74 -7.34 -12.38
C ASP A 133 20.26 -7.48 -11.96
N PRO A 134 19.91 -7.15 -10.71
CA PRO A 134 18.53 -7.29 -10.22
C PRO A 134 17.54 -6.37 -10.92
N LEU A 135 17.97 -5.17 -11.35
CA LEU A 135 17.08 -4.20 -12.00
C LEU A 135 16.62 -4.72 -13.36
N THR A 136 17.56 -5.16 -14.20
CA THR A 136 17.23 -5.72 -15.51
C THR A 136 16.42 -7.01 -15.40
N ASP A 137 16.86 -7.96 -14.58
CA ASP A 137 16.20 -9.27 -14.50
C ASP A 137 14.86 -9.22 -13.78
N GLY A 138 14.66 -8.29 -12.84
CA GLY A 138 13.35 -8.02 -12.27
C GLY A 138 12.34 -7.52 -13.31
N ILE A 139 12.75 -6.63 -14.23
CA ILE A 139 11.88 -6.21 -15.35
C ILE A 139 11.64 -7.35 -16.34
N ARG A 140 12.66 -8.17 -16.65
CA ARG A 140 12.46 -9.37 -17.48
C ARG A 140 11.47 -10.34 -16.84
N GLY A 141 11.53 -10.54 -15.53
CA GLY A 141 10.58 -11.36 -14.77
C GLY A 141 9.15 -10.83 -14.80
N LEU A 142 8.97 -9.51 -14.67
CA LEU A 142 7.67 -8.84 -14.83
C LEU A 142 7.02 -9.16 -16.17
N VAL A 143 7.80 -9.23 -17.25
CA VAL A 143 7.28 -9.46 -18.61
C VAL A 143 7.24 -10.96 -18.97
N GLY A 144 8.20 -11.74 -18.51
CA GLY A 144 8.38 -13.14 -18.88
C GLY A 144 7.54 -14.11 -18.05
N HIS A 145 7.32 -13.82 -16.76
CA HIS A 145 6.70 -14.77 -15.83
C HIS A 145 5.30 -14.38 -15.35
N TRP A 146 4.76 -13.22 -15.74
CA TRP A 146 3.50 -12.71 -15.18
C TRP A 146 2.33 -13.67 -15.35
N GLN A 147 2.20 -14.35 -16.50
CA GLN A 147 1.11 -15.30 -16.75
C GLN A 147 1.15 -16.47 -15.77
N THR A 148 2.35 -16.99 -15.51
CA THR A 148 2.56 -18.06 -14.55
C THR A 148 2.20 -17.60 -13.14
N PHE A 149 2.62 -16.39 -12.74
CA PHE A 149 2.26 -15.84 -11.43
C PHE A 149 0.77 -15.53 -11.28
N VAL A 150 0.09 -15.10 -12.35
CA VAL A 150 -1.37 -14.91 -12.36
C VAL A 150 -2.07 -16.27 -12.21
N GLY A 151 -1.65 -17.28 -12.98
CA GLY A 151 -2.16 -18.64 -12.86
C GLY A 151 -1.96 -19.24 -11.46
N LEU A 152 -0.80 -19.00 -10.85
CA LEU A 152 -0.52 -19.40 -9.46
C LEU A 152 -1.38 -18.64 -8.45
N SER A 153 -1.65 -17.36 -8.68
CA SER A 153 -2.51 -16.55 -7.82
C SER A 153 -3.97 -17.03 -7.90
N LEU A 154 -4.47 -17.33 -9.09
CA LEU A 154 -5.80 -17.94 -9.28
C LEU A 154 -5.89 -19.33 -8.64
N LEU A 155 -4.87 -20.17 -8.81
CA LEU A 155 -4.80 -21.48 -8.15
C LEU A 155 -4.84 -21.32 -6.63
N ARG A 156 -4.03 -20.42 -6.06
CA ARG A 156 -4.00 -20.14 -4.63
C ARG A 156 -5.36 -19.66 -4.13
N VAL A 157 -5.99 -18.71 -4.82
CA VAL A 157 -7.33 -18.21 -4.46
C VAL A 157 -8.36 -19.34 -4.51
N GLY A 158 -8.36 -20.16 -5.57
CA GLY A 158 -9.29 -21.30 -5.70
C GLY A 158 -9.13 -22.31 -4.56
N LEU A 159 -7.89 -22.69 -4.23
CA LEU A 159 -7.62 -23.64 -3.14
C LEU A 159 -7.96 -23.06 -1.76
N LEU A 160 -7.70 -21.77 -1.52
CA LEU A 160 -8.08 -21.11 -0.28
C LEU A 160 -9.60 -20.91 -0.19
N ALA A 161 -10.29 -20.68 -1.30
CA ALA A 161 -11.75 -20.60 -1.33
C ALA A 161 -12.41 -21.93 -0.92
N VAL A 162 -11.83 -23.07 -1.32
CA VAL A 162 -12.25 -24.39 -0.83
C VAL A 162 -12.09 -24.49 0.69
N ALA A 163 -10.94 -24.07 1.22
CA ALA A 163 -10.68 -24.10 2.66
C ALA A 163 -11.64 -23.18 3.45
N ILE A 164 -11.91 -21.98 2.93
CA ILE A 164 -12.90 -21.05 3.51
C ILE A 164 -14.31 -21.65 3.43
N GLY A 165 -14.66 -22.30 2.32
CA GLY A 165 -15.93 -23.01 2.16
C GLY A 165 -16.13 -24.10 3.21
N LEU A 166 -15.07 -24.83 3.58
CA LEU A 166 -15.10 -25.81 4.68
C LEU A 166 -15.32 -25.13 6.03
N VAL A 167 -14.68 -23.98 6.28
CA VAL A 167 -14.92 -23.22 7.52
C VAL A 167 -16.38 -22.76 7.61
N ALA A 168 -16.92 -22.19 6.53
CA ALA A 168 -18.31 -21.77 6.45
C ALA A 168 -19.28 -22.94 6.61
N ALA A 169 -18.98 -24.09 6.00
CA ALA A 169 -19.75 -25.32 6.17
C ALA A 169 -19.74 -25.80 7.63
N GLY A 170 -18.61 -25.69 8.33
CA GLY A 170 -18.53 -25.99 9.76
C GLY A 170 -19.44 -25.11 10.61
N VAL A 171 -19.47 -23.80 10.33
CA VAL A 171 -20.41 -22.88 11.00
C VAL A 171 -21.86 -23.29 10.70
N ALA A 172 -22.19 -23.57 9.45
CA ALA A 172 -23.54 -23.99 9.05
C ALA A 172 -23.96 -25.32 9.72
N VAL A 173 -23.06 -26.31 9.79
CA VAL A 173 -23.30 -27.59 10.49
C VAL A 173 -23.54 -27.35 11.98
N GLY A 174 -22.75 -26.47 12.61
CA GLY A 174 -22.90 -26.13 14.03
C GLY A 174 -24.26 -25.50 14.34
N VAL A 175 -24.69 -24.55 13.50
CA VAL A 175 -25.99 -23.87 13.63
C VAL A 175 -27.15 -24.84 13.36
N THR A 176 -27.06 -25.68 12.35
CA THR A 176 -28.16 -26.58 11.93
C THR A 176 -28.38 -27.74 12.90
N LEU A 177 -27.33 -28.37 13.40
CA LEU A 177 -27.45 -29.51 14.32
C LEU A 177 -27.82 -29.07 15.75
N GLY A 178 -27.37 -27.88 16.18
CA GLY A 178 -27.63 -27.36 17.52
C GLY A 178 -27.03 -28.23 18.64
N GLY A 179 -27.09 -27.69 19.87
CA GLY A 179 -26.62 -28.37 21.08
C GLY A 179 -25.13 -28.74 21.07
N PRO A 180 -24.67 -29.52 22.07
CA PRO A 180 -23.25 -29.87 22.21
C PRO A 180 -22.68 -30.66 21.02
N LEU A 181 -23.47 -31.55 20.42
CA LEU A 181 -23.04 -32.35 19.27
C LEU A 181 -22.87 -31.50 18.01
N GLY A 182 -23.75 -30.51 17.77
CA GLY A 182 -23.60 -29.56 16.68
C GLY A 182 -22.34 -28.71 16.83
N VAL A 183 -22.04 -28.24 18.05
CA VAL A 183 -20.79 -27.50 18.33
C VAL A 183 -19.57 -28.34 17.99
N VAL A 184 -19.49 -29.59 18.46
CA VAL A 184 -18.35 -30.47 18.18
C VAL A 184 -18.20 -30.73 16.68
N ALA A 185 -19.29 -31.08 15.99
CA ALA A 185 -19.26 -31.34 14.55
C ALA A 185 -18.84 -30.10 13.75
N GLY A 186 -19.40 -28.92 14.08
CA GLY A 186 -19.07 -27.67 13.43
C GLY A 186 -17.60 -27.26 13.63
N VAL A 187 -17.08 -27.42 14.85
CA VAL A 187 -15.67 -27.15 15.16
C VAL A 187 -14.74 -28.10 14.40
N LEU A 188 -15.03 -29.39 14.32
CA LEU A 188 -14.20 -30.34 13.59
C LEU A 188 -14.12 -30.02 12.09
N VAL A 189 -15.26 -29.70 11.46
CA VAL A 189 -15.31 -29.31 10.05
C VAL A 189 -14.59 -27.96 9.83
N GLY A 190 -14.80 -27.00 10.74
CA GLY A 190 -14.11 -25.72 10.69
C GLY A 190 -12.59 -25.84 10.83
N LEU A 191 -12.12 -26.67 11.76
CA LEU A 191 -10.71 -26.97 11.95
C LEU A 191 -10.12 -27.68 10.72
N ALA A 192 -10.85 -28.59 10.08
CA ALA A 192 -10.41 -29.21 8.83
C ALA A 192 -10.22 -28.17 7.71
N GLY A 193 -11.12 -27.18 7.63
CA GLY A 193 -10.94 -26.03 6.73
C GLY A 193 -9.68 -25.22 7.03
N LEU A 194 -9.44 -24.90 8.30
CA LEU A 194 -8.22 -24.19 8.72
C LEU A 194 -6.94 -24.97 8.41
N VAL A 195 -6.91 -26.26 8.73
CA VAL A 195 -5.77 -27.16 8.43
C VAL A 195 -5.54 -27.22 6.92
N THR A 196 -6.61 -27.25 6.12
CA THR A 196 -6.51 -27.21 4.65
C THR A 196 -5.90 -25.90 4.17
N ALA A 197 -6.33 -24.75 4.70
CA ALA A 197 -5.77 -23.45 4.34
C ALA A 197 -4.27 -23.36 4.65
N VAL A 198 -3.86 -23.83 5.83
CA VAL A 198 -2.44 -23.90 6.24
C VAL A 198 -1.68 -24.85 5.33
N GLY A 199 -2.20 -26.06 5.10
CA GLY A 199 -1.57 -27.05 4.23
C GLY A 199 -1.36 -26.54 2.79
N VAL A 200 -2.35 -25.86 2.22
CA VAL A 200 -2.25 -25.21 0.90
C VAL A 200 -1.16 -24.13 0.90
N SER A 201 -1.15 -23.26 1.91
CA SER A 201 -0.17 -22.17 2.01
C SER A 201 1.26 -22.69 2.12
N LEU A 202 1.44 -23.75 2.91
CA LEU A 202 2.71 -24.46 3.08
C LEU A 202 3.15 -25.17 1.80
N ALA A 203 2.24 -25.89 1.13
CA ALA A 203 2.51 -26.60 -0.11
C ALA A 203 2.93 -25.66 -1.26
N LEU A 204 2.36 -24.45 -1.27
CA LEU A 204 2.65 -23.41 -2.27
C LEU A 204 3.74 -22.42 -1.83
N SER A 205 4.44 -22.69 -0.74
CA SER A 205 5.45 -21.75 -0.20
C SER A 205 6.60 -21.50 -1.17
N PHE A 206 7.05 -22.48 -1.96
CA PHE A 206 8.21 -22.32 -2.85
C PHE A 206 7.86 -22.14 -4.33
N VAL A 207 6.59 -21.92 -4.68
CA VAL A 207 6.20 -21.77 -6.10
C VAL A 207 6.81 -20.53 -6.76
N GLY A 208 6.99 -19.44 -6.02
CA GLY A 208 7.62 -18.21 -6.54
C GLY A 208 9.07 -18.44 -6.95
N PRO A 209 9.95 -18.90 -6.03
CA PRO A 209 11.31 -19.31 -6.38
C PRO A 209 11.37 -20.36 -7.48
N ALA A 210 10.50 -21.39 -7.45
CA ALA A 210 10.50 -22.45 -8.45
C ALA A 210 10.27 -21.93 -9.88
N VAL A 211 9.35 -20.97 -10.08
CA VAL A 211 9.12 -20.37 -11.40
C VAL A 211 10.39 -19.74 -11.96
N VAL A 212 11.10 -18.98 -11.13
CA VAL A 212 12.23 -18.15 -11.56
C VAL A 212 13.54 -18.94 -11.64
N VAL A 213 13.75 -19.88 -10.71
CA VAL A 213 14.97 -20.69 -10.65
C VAL A 213 14.94 -21.81 -11.69
N ASP A 214 13.81 -22.50 -11.82
CA ASP A 214 13.69 -23.64 -12.73
C ASP A 214 13.11 -23.25 -14.11
N GLU A 215 12.70 -21.99 -14.29
CA GLU A 215 12.08 -21.47 -15.53
C GLU A 215 10.85 -22.29 -15.96
N VAL A 216 9.97 -22.59 -15.00
CA VAL A 216 8.80 -23.46 -15.19
C VAL A 216 7.46 -22.74 -15.06
N GLY A 217 6.45 -23.25 -15.78
CA GLY A 217 5.06 -22.82 -15.64
C GLY A 217 4.37 -23.33 -14.36
N VAL A 218 3.06 -23.05 -14.22
CA VAL A 218 2.26 -23.30 -12.99
C VAL A 218 2.38 -24.74 -12.47
N ALA A 219 2.19 -25.74 -13.32
CA ALA A 219 2.25 -27.15 -12.91
C ALA A 219 3.68 -27.60 -12.58
N GLY A 220 4.69 -26.99 -13.21
CA GLY A 220 6.10 -27.26 -12.93
C GLY A 220 6.50 -26.69 -11.57
N SER A 221 6.11 -25.45 -11.27
CA SER A 221 6.45 -24.80 -10.00
C SER A 221 5.76 -25.42 -8.79
N VAL A 222 4.51 -25.88 -8.93
CA VAL A 222 3.84 -26.66 -7.88
C VAL A 222 4.56 -27.99 -7.63
N ARG A 223 4.97 -28.70 -8.69
CA ARG A 223 5.77 -29.93 -8.55
C ARG A 223 7.15 -29.66 -7.96
N GLY A 224 7.79 -28.55 -8.34
CA GLY A 224 9.06 -28.08 -7.78
C GLY A 224 8.96 -27.82 -6.28
N SER A 225 7.96 -27.03 -5.86
CA SER A 225 7.67 -26.72 -4.45
C SER A 225 7.44 -27.99 -3.63
N LEU A 226 6.51 -28.87 -4.06
CA LEU A 226 6.23 -30.13 -3.36
C LEU A 226 7.44 -31.08 -3.38
N GLY A 227 8.19 -31.09 -4.47
CA GLY A 227 9.40 -31.89 -4.61
C GLY A 227 10.50 -31.43 -3.67
N PHE A 228 10.67 -30.12 -3.50
CA PHE A 228 11.61 -29.54 -2.54
C PHE A 228 11.23 -29.92 -1.10
N ILE A 229 9.95 -29.75 -0.73
CA ILE A 229 9.45 -30.10 0.62
C ILE A 229 9.71 -31.57 0.95
N ARG A 230 9.47 -32.48 -0.01
CA ARG A 230 9.69 -33.92 0.19
C ARG A 230 11.16 -34.30 0.28
N ARG A 231 12.02 -33.64 -0.51
CA ARG A 231 13.47 -33.92 -0.53
C ARG A 231 14.22 -33.29 0.65
N ASN A 232 13.71 -32.17 1.17
CA ASN A 232 14.35 -31.35 2.20
C ASN A 232 13.40 -31.06 3.38
N PRO A 233 12.89 -32.10 4.10
CA PRO A 233 11.86 -31.90 5.12
C PRO A 233 12.36 -31.12 6.34
N VAL A 234 13.65 -31.23 6.68
CA VAL A 234 14.25 -30.53 7.82
C VAL A 234 14.41 -29.04 7.50
N GLU A 235 14.97 -28.72 6.33
CA GLU A 235 15.11 -27.36 5.83
C GLU A 235 13.75 -26.68 5.69
N PHE A 236 12.75 -27.42 5.20
CA PHE A 236 11.38 -26.94 5.13
C PHE A 236 10.79 -26.63 6.50
N LEU A 237 10.91 -27.54 7.47
CA LEU A 237 10.41 -27.32 8.83
C LEU A 237 11.07 -26.09 9.46
N LEU A 238 12.38 -25.93 9.29
CA LEU A 238 13.13 -24.78 9.78
C LEU A 238 12.70 -23.49 9.08
N PHE A 239 12.45 -23.52 7.77
CA PHE A 239 11.86 -22.40 7.03
C PHE A 239 10.51 -21.98 7.61
N VAL A 240 9.64 -22.94 7.92
CA VAL A 240 8.34 -22.68 8.56
C VAL A 240 8.52 -22.03 9.92
N VAL A 241 9.40 -22.56 10.77
CA VAL A 241 9.69 -22.00 12.11
C VAL A 241 10.19 -20.56 12.00
N VAL A 242 11.14 -20.29 11.10
CA VAL A 242 11.68 -18.94 10.88
C VAL A 242 10.58 -18.00 10.38
N THR A 243 9.79 -18.42 9.39
CA THR A 243 8.73 -17.59 8.81
C THR A 243 7.63 -17.27 9.81
N VAL A 244 7.19 -18.26 10.59
CA VAL A 244 6.22 -18.06 11.69
C VAL A 244 6.81 -17.17 12.77
N GLY A 245 8.05 -17.41 13.19
CA GLY A 245 8.74 -16.59 14.19
C GLY A 245 8.88 -15.13 13.77
N VAL A 246 9.27 -14.87 12.53
CA VAL A 246 9.33 -13.49 11.98
C VAL A 246 7.94 -12.88 11.90
N SER A 247 6.92 -13.64 11.49
CA SER A 247 5.53 -13.13 11.42
C SER A 247 5.01 -12.75 12.81
N LEU A 248 5.27 -13.57 13.83
CA LEU A 248 4.93 -13.27 15.22
C LEU A 248 5.71 -12.05 15.74
N ALA A 249 6.99 -11.94 15.41
CA ALA A 249 7.81 -10.78 15.78
C ALA A 249 7.29 -9.48 15.14
N VAL A 250 6.87 -9.52 13.87
CA VAL A 250 6.23 -8.39 13.20
C VAL A 250 4.88 -8.05 13.84
N GLY A 251 4.06 -9.05 14.17
CA GLY A 251 2.80 -8.85 14.88
C GLY A 251 3.00 -8.21 16.26
N ALA A 252 3.97 -8.69 17.02
CA ALA A 252 4.35 -8.11 18.31
C ALA A 252 4.89 -6.68 18.16
N ALA A 253 5.77 -6.44 17.19
CA ALA A 253 6.28 -5.11 16.88
C ALA A 253 5.16 -4.16 16.45
N ALA A 254 4.16 -4.64 15.72
CA ALA A 254 2.97 -3.87 15.37
C ALA A 254 2.11 -3.57 16.60
N GLY A 255 1.93 -4.52 17.51
CA GLY A 255 1.28 -4.28 18.80
C GLY A 255 1.99 -3.19 19.60
N VAL A 256 3.32 -3.27 19.72
CA VAL A 256 4.15 -2.25 20.39
C VAL A 256 4.06 -0.90 19.67
N ALA A 257 4.13 -0.87 18.34
CA ALA A 257 4.01 0.35 17.56
C ALA A 257 2.64 1.02 17.75
N ASN A 258 1.55 0.25 17.86
CA ASN A 258 0.23 0.78 18.21
C ASN A 258 0.22 1.40 19.62
N LEU A 259 0.79 0.72 20.61
CA LEU A 259 0.89 1.24 21.99
C LEU A 259 1.74 2.51 22.07
N LEU A 260 2.78 2.62 21.25
CA LEU A 260 3.63 3.81 21.13
C LEU A 260 3.03 4.91 20.23
N GLY A 261 1.84 4.70 19.67
CA GLY A 261 1.19 5.66 18.78
C GLY A 261 1.89 5.85 17.43
N VAL A 262 2.68 4.88 16.95
CA VAL A 262 3.43 4.92 15.67
C VAL A 262 3.15 3.72 14.73
N PRO A 263 1.91 3.24 14.57
CA PRO A 263 1.62 2.03 13.80
C PRO A 263 2.03 2.13 12.32
N ARG A 264 2.07 3.33 11.73
CA ARG A 264 2.45 3.51 10.32
C ARG A 264 3.91 3.14 10.04
N LEU A 265 4.77 3.16 11.05
CA LEU A 265 6.18 2.79 10.89
C LEU A 265 6.35 1.32 10.44
N VAL A 266 5.45 0.44 10.86
CA VAL A 266 5.44 -0.97 10.44
C VAL A 266 5.24 -1.09 8.93
N GLY A 267 4.41 -0.22 8.35
CA GLY A 267 4.16 -0.14 6.92
C GLY A 267 5.40 0.26 6.10
N VAL A 268 6.34 1.01 6.71
CA VAL A 268 7.62 1.37 6.09
C VAL A 268 8.66 0.26 6.26
N VAL A 269 8.75 -0.29 7.47
CA VAL A 269 9.76 -1.32 7.81
C VAL A 269 9.51 -2.64 7.07
N THR A 270 8.24 -3.01 6.89
CA THR A 270 7.89 -4.30 6.26
C THR A 270 8.45 -4.44 4.83
N PRO A 271 8.16 -3.54 3.87
CA PRO A 271 8.68 -3.66 2.51
C PRO A 271 10.18 -3.35 2.39
N LEU A 272 10.77 -2.59 3.31
CA LEU A 272 12.20 -2.24 3.25
C LEU A 272 13.12 -3.24 3.94
N VAL A 273 12.60 -4.02 4.89
CA VAL A 273 13.41 -4.92 5.72
C VAL A 273 12.80 -6.32 5.72
N VAL A 274 11.60 -6.49 6.28
CA VAL A 274 11.05 -7.82 6.56
C VAL A 274 10.82 -8.63 5.29
N ALA A 275 10.13 -8.06 4.31
CA ALA A 275 9.78 -8.76 3.07
C ALA A 275 11.04 -9.10 2.22
N PRO A 276 12.03 -8.21 2.05
CA PRO A 276 13.32 -8.56 1.46
C PRO A 276 14.06 -9.69 2.18
N VAL A 277 14.06 -9.69 3.52
CA VAL A 277 14.72 -10.73 4.30
C VAL A 277 14.07 -12.09 4.07
N LEU A 278 12.75 -12.16 4.18
CA LEU A 278 12.01 -13.41 4.00
C LEU A 278 12.07 -13.91 2.56
N GLY A 279 11.85 -13.04 1.57
CA GLY A 279 11.92 -13.43 0.16
C GLY A 279 13.33 -13.85 -0.25
N GLY A 280 14.36 -13.14 0.22
CA GLY A 280 15.75 -13.52 0.01
C GLY A 280 16.12 -14.85 0.65
N PHE A 281 15.69 -15.09 1.90
CA PHE A 281 15.87 -16.36 2.59
C PHE A 281 15.19 -17.51 1.86
N GLN A 282 13.92 -17.31 1.48
CA GLN A 282 13.10 -18.29 0.76
C GLN A 282 13.71 -18.67 -0.59
N THR A 283 14.13 -17.68 -1.40
CA THR A 283 14.72 -17.91 -2.71
C THR A 283 16.11 -18.55 -2.60
N ALA A 284 16.95 -18.09 -1.68
CA ALA A 284 18.27 -18.69 -1.44
C ALA A 284 18.13 -20.16 -1.05
N LEU A 285 17.22 -20.47 -0.12
CA LEU A 285 17.00 -21.83 0.36
C LEU A 285 16.53 -22.78 -0.76
N TYR A 286 15.67 -22.30 -1.66
CA TYR A 286 15.20 -23.10 -2.80
C TYR A 286 16.29 -23.29 -3.86
N ALA A 287 16.96 -22.20 -4.24
CA ALA A 287 17.97 -22.20 -5.31
C ALA A 287 19.27 -22.89 -4.91
N ASP A 288 19.50 -23.09 -3.62
CA ASP A 288 20.77 -23.55 -3.05
C ASP A 288 21.95 -22.61 -3.36
N VAL A 289 21.68 -21.31 -3.49
CA VAL A 289 22.67 -20.27 -3.85
C VAL A 289 22.85 -19.28 -2.69
N GLU A 290 24.10 -19.01 -2.34
CA GLU A 290 24.48 -17.98 -1.36
C GLU A 290 24.75 -16.64 -2.03
N LEU A 291 24.35 -15.55 -1.36
CA LEU A 291 24.66 -14.21 -1.84
C LEU A 291 26.20 -14.02 -1.95
N PRO A 292 26.72 -13.59 -3.12
CA PRO A 292 28.17 -13.49 -3.34
C PRO A 292 28.88 -12.66 -2.27
N SER A 293 30.02 -13.19 -1.81
CA SER A 293 30.77 -12.59 -0.70
C SER A 293 31.45 -11.26 -1.03
N ARG A 294 31.57 -10.88 -2.32
CA ARG A 294 32.33 -9.71 -2.81
C ARG A 294 32.19 -8.49 -1.88
N GLU A 295 33.33 -8.04 -1.37
CA GLU A 295 33.45 -6.90 -0.47
C GLU A 295 33.09 -5.60 -1.20
N ILE A 296 31.88 -5.09 -0.97
CA ILE A 296 31.60 -3.69 -1.29
C ILE A 296 32.06 -2.87 -0.09
N GLY A 297 33.30 -2.38 -0.10
CA GLY A 297 33.92 -1.65 1.01
C GLY A 297 33.17 -0.39 1.43
N SER A 298 32.80 -0.31 2.72
CA SER A 298 32.77 0.90 3.58
C SER A 298 31.84 0.68 4.80
N PRO A 299 32.11 1.34 5.95
CA PRO A 299 31.28 1.23 7.16
C PRO A 299 29.83 1.67 6.93
N TYR A 300 28.87 1.00 7.59
CA TYR A 300 27.42 1.24 7.51
C TYR A 300 27.02 2.73 7.57
N ARG A 301 27.64 3.52 8.47
CA ARG A 301 27.37 4.97 8.62
C ARG A 301 27.68 5.78 7.36
N ARG A 302 28.74 5.44 6.61
CA ARG A 302 29.09 6.12 5.35
C ARG A 302 28.13 5.73 4.21
N ARG A 303 27.55 4.53 4.25
CA ARG A 303 26.53 4.08 3.29
C ARG A 303 25.19 4.79 3.50
N PHE A 304 24.75 4.96 4.75
CA PHE A 304 23.51 5.67 5.06
C PHE A 304 23.58 7.17 4.72
N GLY A 305 24.62 7.87 5.20
CA GLY A 305 24.84 9.28 4.85
C GLY A 305 25.06 9.51 3.34
N GLY A 306 25.80 8.60 2.69
CA GLY A 306 25.94 8.59 1.24
C GLY A 306 24.62 8.33 0.50
N GLY A 307 23.72 7.53 1.07
CA GLY A 307 22.39 7.23 0.55
C GLY A 307 21.45 8.43 0.60
N LEU A 308 21.39 9.14 1.72
CA LEU A 308 20.58 10.37 1.84
C LEU A 308 21.10 11.47 0.90
N ALA A 309 22.42 11.68 0.83
CA ALA A 309 23.00 12.64 -0.09
C ALA A 309 22.82 12.24 -1.56
N ARG A 310 22.79 10.95 -1.87
CA ARG A 310 22.42 10.43 -3.19
C ARG A 310 20.96 10.73 -3.50
N GLY A 311 20.04 10.40 -2.60
CA GLY A 311 18.60 10.64 -2.79
C GLY A 311 18.26 12.12 -2.93
N TRP A 312 18.89 13.00 -2.14
CA TRP A 312 18.73 14.44 -2.29
C TRP A 312 19.20 14.97 -3.66
N ARG A 313 20.35 14.46 -4.16
CA ARG A 313 20.84 14.80 -5.50
C ARG A 313 19.91 14.27 -6.60
N ALA A 314 19.40 13.04 -6.45
CA ALA A 314 18.44 12.47 -7.36
C ALA A 314 17.14 13.28 -7.41
N LEU A 315 16.59 13.66 -6.25
CA LEU A 315 15.44 14.55 -6.15
C LEU A 315 15.66 15.87 -6.88
N ARG A 316 16.77 16.57 -6.61
CA ARG A 316 17.10 17.83 -7.28
C ARG A 316 17.25 17.66 -8.79
N ARG A 317 17.91 16.59 -9.24
CA ARG A 317 18.06 16.26 -10.66
C ARG A 317 16.71 15.95 -11.31
N PHE A 318 15.83 15.25 -10.61
CA PHE A 318 14.50 14.91 -11.12
C PHE A 318 13.64 16.17 -11.29
N VAL A 319 13.57 17.03 -10.27
CA VAL A 319 12.81 18.30 -10.32
C VAL A 319 13.32 19.20 -11.45
N GLY A 320 14.64 19.30 -11.63
CA GLY A 320 15.23 20.10 -12.72
C GLY A 320 15.12 19.45 -14.11
N GLY A 321 15.11 18.12 -14.19
CA GLY A 321 15.10 17.37 -15.46
C GLY A 321 13.72 17.03 -16.01
N HIS A 322 12.69 16.98 -15.15
CA HIS A 322 11.33 16.59 -15.52
C HIS A 322 10.26 17.63 -15.11
N PRO A 323 10.46 18.93 -15.39
CA PRO A 323 9.55 19.98 -14.92
C PRO A 323 8.12 19.80 -15.43
N LEU A 324 7.94 19.33 -16.67
CA LEU A 324 6.60 19.09 -17.24
C LEU A 324 5.82 18.01 -16.51
N ALA A 325 6.50 16.97 -16.02
CA ALA A 325 5.84 15.91 -15.26
C ALA A 325 5.38 16.43 -13.89
N VAL A 326 6.23 17.22 -13.22
CA VAL A 326 5.89 17.87 -11.93
C VAL A 326 4.75 18.87 -12.10
N VAL A 327 4.79 19.70 -13.14
CA VAL A 327 3.71 20.66 -13.44
C VAL A 327 2.41 19.94 -13.78
N GLY A 328 2.47 18.86 -14.58
CA GLY A 328 1.30 18.03 -14.89
C GLY A 328 0.67 17.41 -13.64
N ALA A 329 1.50 16.92 -12.71
CA ALA A 329 1.04 16.40 -11.44
C ALA A 329 0.44 17.48 -10.53
N ALA A 330 1.07 18.65 -10.44
CA ALA A 330 0.53 19.80 -9.70
C ALA A 330 -0.82 20.26 -10.28
N ALA A 331 -0.97 20.25 -11.61
CA ALA A 331 -2.22 20.55 -12.28
C ALA A 331 -3.32 19.53 -11.92
N LEU A 332 -3.02 18.22 -11.96
CA LEU A 332 -3.98 17.18 -11.55
C LEU A 332 -4.42 17.33 -10.09
N LEU A 333 -3.48 17.60 -9.19
CA LEU A 333 -3.77 17.87 -7.78
C LEU A 333 -4.69 19.09 -7.64
N THR A 334 -4.39 20.17 -8.37
CA THR A 334 -5.20 21.41 -8.38
C THR A 334 -6.60 21.16 -8.93
N VAL A 335 -6.73 20.39 -10.02
CA VAL A 335 -8.02 19.98 -10.58
C VAL A 335 -8.83 19.21 -9.54
N GLY A 336 -8.19 18.29 -8.80
CA GLY A 336 -8.81 17.60 -7.67
C GLY A 336 -9.33 18.60 -6.63
N ILE A 337 -8.48 19.52 -6.16
CA ILE A 337 -8.85 20.55 -5.17
C ILE A 337 -10.05 21.37 -5.62
N VAL A 338 -10.03 21.87 -6.86
CA VAL A 338 -11.14 22.66 -7.40
C VAL A 338 -12.42 21.82 -7.50
N ALA A 339 -12.32 20.57 -7.96
CA ALA A 339 -13.47 19.67 -8.07
C ALA A 339 -14.08 19.34 -6.71
N GLY A 340 -13.26 19.04 -5.70
CA GLY A 340 -13.71 18.79 -4.34
C GLY A 340 -14.40 19.99 -3.72
N TRP A 341 -13.80 21.17 -3.85
CA TRP A 341 -14.39 22.42 -3.35
C TRP A 341 -15.71 22.74 -4.05
N ALA A 342 -15.76 22.65 -5.39
CA ALA A 342 -16.98 22.86 -6.16
C ALA A 342 -18.06 21.80 -5.88
N PHE A 343 -17.66 20.64 -5.35
CA PHE A 343 -18.58 19.62 -4.89
C PHE A 343 -19.28 20.01 -3.60
N THR A 344 -18.52 20.45 -2.59
CA THR A 344 -19.05 20.65 -1.24
C THR A 344 -19.51 22.08 -0.93
N ALA A 345 -18.84 23.10 -1.48
CA ALA A 345 -19.14 24.51 -1.18
C ALA A 345 -20.62 24.91 -1.40
N PRO A 346 -21.34 24.41 -2.42
CA PRO A 346 -22.75 24.75 -2.61
C PRO A 346 -23.69 24.27 -1.51
N PHE A 347 -23.27 23.33 -0.65
CA PHE A 347 -24.10 22.86 0.46
C PHE A 347 -24.21 23.87 1.61
N GLY A 348 -23.37 24.91 1.64
CA GLY A 348 -23.44 25.98 2.65
C GLY A 348 -23.02 25.56 4.07
N VAL A 349 -22.54 24.32 4.25
CA VAL A 349 -22.03 23.83 5.53
C VAL A 349 -20.75 24.57 5.89
N THR A 350 -20.66 25.09 7.12
CA THR A 350 -19.45 25.74 7.64
C THR A 350 -19.09 25.15 9.01
N LEU A 351 -18.17 24.19 8.99
CA LEU A 351 -17.58 23.57 10.16
C LEU A 351 -16.57 24.52 10.78
N GLN A 352 -16.72 24.74 12.08
CA GLN A 352 -15.76 25.49 12.86
C GLN A 352 -14.53 24.62 13.17
N PRO A 353 -13.34 25.22 13.31
CA PRO A 353 -12.18 24.51 13.82
C PRO A 353 -12.44 24.00 15.24
N PRO A 354 -11.73 22.96 15.71
CA PRO A 354 -11.84 22.45 17.08
C PRO A 354 -11.61 23.56 18.12
N GLU A 355 -12.28 23.49 19.28
CA GLU A 355 -12.07 24.48 20.35
C GLU A 355 -10.64 24.43 20.92
N ASP A 356 -10.07 23.24 21.09
CA ASP A 356 -8.66 23.04 21.49
C ASP A 356 -7.78 22.68 20.28
N VAL A 357 -7.50 23.67 19.44
CA VAL A 357 -6.60 23.47 18.28
C VAL A 357 -5.16 23.17 18.72
N ALA A 358 -4.69 23.79 19.81
CA ALA A 358 -3.32 23.62 20.29
C ALA A 358 -3.06 22.19 20.77
N GLY A 359 -4.08 21.54 21.34
CA GLY A 359 -4.05 20.16 21.81
C GLY A 359 -4.48 19.12 20.79
N VAL A 360 -4.72 19.46 19.51
CA VAL A 360 -5.29 18.53 18.51
C VAL A 360 -4.46 17.25 18.31
N PHE A 361 -3.14 17.33 18.56
CA PHE A 361 -2.21 16.19 18.49
C PHE A 361 -1.72 15.70 19.86
N GLY A 362 -2.35 16.16 20.94
CA GLY A 362 -1.97 15.90 22.32
C GLY A 362 -0.72 16.65 22.77
N THR A 363 -0.30 16.41 24.01
CA THR A 363 0.84 17.09 24.66
C THR A 363 2.20 16.73 24.08
N PHE A 364 2.34 15.53 23.51
CA PHE A 364 3.57 15.04 22.90
C PHE A 364 3.28 14.47 21.50
N ALA A 365 3.40 15.31 20.47
CA ALA A 365 3.04 14.98 19.09
C ALA A 365 4.03 14.05 18.35
N VAL A 366 4.85 13.26 19.06
CA VAL A 366 5.83 12.33 18.45
C VAL A 366 5.13 11.23 17.65
N GLY A 367 4.03 10.68 18.17
CA GLY A 367 3.22 9.68 17.47
C GLY A 367 2.65 10.21 16.14
N PRO A 368 1.89 11.32 16.17
CA PRO A 368 1.42 12.03 14.97
C PRO A 368 2.55 12.34 13.99
N PHE A 369 3.66 12.93 14.44
CA PHE A 369 4.82 13.23 13.60
C PHE A 369 5.33 12.01 12.81
N VAL A 370 5.56 10.88 13.48
CA VAL A 370 6.06 9.66 12.82
C VAL A 370 5.01 9.10 11.87
N ASN A 371 3.73 9.10 12.26
CA ASN A 371 2.66 8.56 11.43
C ASN A 371 2.42 9.37 10.17
N ILE A 372 2.41 10.70 10.27
CA ILE A 372 2.25 11.62 9.14
C ILE A 372 3.43 11.44 8.17
N ALA A 373 4.66 11.49 8.67
CA ALA A 373 5.86 11.31 7.84
C ALA A 373 5.86 9.96 7.11
N ALA A 374 5.55 8.87 7.83
CA ALA A 374 5.49 7.53 7.26
C ALA A 374 4.34 7.39 6.25
N ASN A 375 3.16 7.94 6.56
CA ASN A 375 2.01 7.90 5.67
C ASN A 375 2.29 8.62 4.35
N ASN A 376 2.78 9.85 4.41
CA ASN A 376 3.01 10.66 3.20
C ASN A 376 4.10 10.07 2.32
N TRP A 377 5.13 9.48 2.93
CA TRP A 377 6.14 8.74 2.17
C TRP A 377 5.60 7.46 1.52
N LEU A 378 4.74 6.70 2.22
CA LEU A 378 4.10 5.51 1.66
C LEU A 378 3.12 5.84 0.53
N VAL A 379 2.36 6.93 0.66
CA VAL A 379 1.49 7.47 -0.39
C VAL A 379 2.33 7.85 -1.61
N ALA A 380 3.35 8.69 -1.44
CA ALA A 380 4.27 9.07 -2.51
C ALA A 380 4.95 7.88 -3.20
N THR A 381 5.36 6.87 -2.42
CA THR A 381 6.00 5.65 -2.94
C THR A 381 5.01 4.81 -3.76
N GLY A 382 3.81 4.57 -3.20
CA GLY A 382 2.75 3.82 -3.86
C GLY A 382 2.32 4.50 -5.17
N GLY A 383 2.07 5.82 -5.13
CA GLY A 383 1.68 6.60 -6.29
C GLY A 383 2.76 6.69 -7.36
N SER A 384 4.04 6.79 -6.96
CA SER A 384 5.16 6.81 -7.90
C SER A 384 5.29 5.46 -8.62
N TYR A 385 5.42 4.36 -7.87
CA TYR A 385 5.59 3.04 -8.48
C TYR A 385 4.33 2.50 -9.16
N GLY A 386 3.15 2.81 -8.63
CA GLY A 386 1.87 2.53 -9.30
C GLY A 386 1.76 3.24 -10.64
N GLY A 387 2.47 4.36 -10.81
CA GLY A 387 2.61 5.08 -12.07
C GLY A 387 3.12 4.23 -13.22
N LEU A 388 3.92 3.19 -12.98
CA LEU A 388 4.37 2.27 -14.04
C LEU A 388 3.21 1.67 -14.86
N ALA A 389 2.00 1.58 -14.27
CA ALA A 389 0.76 1.27 -14.96
C ALA A 389 0.19 2.50 -15.71
N LEU A 390 0.97 3.03 -16.66
CA LEU A 390 0.58 4.08 -17.62
C LEU A 390 0.25 5.45 -16.99
N GLY A 391 0.67 5.70 -15.74
CA GLY A 391 0.42 6.93 -15.00
C GLY A 391 -1.01 7.08 -14.48
N VAL A 392 -1.92 6.14 -14.81
CA VAL A 392 -3.32 6.19 -14.41
C VAL A 392 -3.47 6.16 -12.88
N PRO A 393 -2.83 5.24 -12.14
CA PRO A 393 -2.97 5.20 -10.68
C PRO A 393 -2.46 6.47 -10.01
N THR A 394 -1.34 7.01 -10.48
CA THR A 394 -0.80 8.29 -10.00
C THR A 394 -1.77 9.44 -10.22
N ALA A 395 -2.37 9.53 -11.42
CA ALA A 395 -3.34 10.57 -11.72
C ALA A 395 -4.60 10.44 -10.85
N SER A 396 -5.11 9.22 -10.68
CA SER A 396 -6.26 8.94 -9.80
C SER A 396 -5.97 9.33 -8.35
N GLU A 397 -4.77 9.03 -7.84
CA GLU A 397 -4.35 9.38 -6.48
C GLU A 397 -4.25 10.89 -6.28
N LEU A 398 -3.62 11.63 -7.22
CA LEU A 398 -3.52 13.09 -7.14
C LEU A 398 -4.90 13.75 -7.19
N LEU A 399 -5.78 13.29 -8.08
CA LEU A 399 -7.15 13.79 -8.18
C LEU A 399 -7.94 13.52 -6.90
N PHE A 400 -7.83 12.31 -6.33
CA PHE A 400 -8.53 11.93 -5.11
C PHE A 400 -8.03 12.73 -3.89
N ASN A 401 -6.72 12.79 -3.68
CA ASN A 401 -6.13 13.55 -2.57
C ASN A 401 -6.45 15.05 -2.71
N GLY A 402 -6.36 15.59 -3.92
CA GLY A 402 -6.79 16.96 -4.20
C GLY A 402 -8.26 17.17 -3.88
N ALA A 403 -9.14 16.27 -4.34
CA ALA A 403 -10.57 16.36 -4.08
C ALA A 403 -10.93 16.30 -2.59
N LEU A 404 -10.21 15.51 -1.79
CA LEU A 404 -10.39 15.52 -0.33
C LEU A 404 -10.02 16.87 0.28
N ILE A 405 -8.86 17.43 -0.07
CA ILE A 405 -8.43 18.75 0.41
C ILE A 405 -9.43 19.83 0.02
N GLY A 406 -9.87 19.82 -1.24
CA GLY A 406 -10.86 20.75 -1.76
C GLY A 406 -12.22 20.62 -1.08
N ALA A 407 -12.69 19.38 -0.88
CA ALA A 407 -13.95 19.11 -0.22
C ALA A 407 -13.95 19.64 1.21
N LEU A 408 -12.85 19.46 1.95
CA LEU A 408 -12.64 20.03 3.28
C LEU A 408 -12.64 21.56 3.23
N ALA A 409 -11.92 22.17 2.28
CA ALA A 409 -11.92 23.62 2.08
C ALA A 409 -13.31 24.20 1.78
N GLY A 410 -14.20 23.41 1.18
CA GLY A 410 -15.57 23.82 0.86
C GLY A 410 -16.54 23.72 2.03
N VAL A 411 -16.20 23.00 3.10
CA VAL A 411 -17.08 22.83 4.28
C VAL A 411 -16.53 23.42 5.56
N PHE A 412 -15.25 23.80 5.64
CA PHE A 412 -14.66 24.44 6.83
C PHE A 412 -14.64 25.96 6.72
N ASP A 413 -14.63 26.64 7.88
CA ASP A 413 -14.31 28.06 7.94
C ASP A 413 -12.97 28.34 7.22
N ARG A 414 -12.93 29.44 6.44
CA ARG A 414 -11.79 29.74 5.57
C ARG A 414 -10.52 30.03 6.36
N VAL A 415 -10.65 30.78 7.46
CA VAL A 415 -9.50 31.16 8.29
C VAL A 415 -9.00 29.95 9.05
N GLY A 416 -9.91 29.18 9.67
CA GLY A 416 -9.59 27.92 10.33
C GLY A 416 -8.92 26.91 9.41
N PHE A 417 -9.47 26.70 8.21
CA PHE A 417 -8.88 25.80 7.22
C PHE A 417 -7.47 26.24 6.81
N LEU A 418 -7.25 27.51 6.48
CA LEU A 418 -5.93 28.00 6.10
C LEU A 418 -4.93 27.93 7.25
N ALA A 419 -5.35 28.24 8.47
CA ALA A 419 -4.50 28.17 9.64
C ALA A 419 -4.06 26.73 9.95
N LEU A 420 -4.95 25.76 9.71
CA LEU A 420 -4.69 24.34 9.90
C LEU A 420 -3.96 23.66 8.75
N VAL A 421 -4.03 24.19 7.51
CA VAL A 421 -3.47 23.50 6.34
C VAL A 421 -2.24 24.20 5.76
N ALA A 422 -2.25 25.54 5.69
CA ALA A 422 -1.20 26.27 5.00
C ALA A 422 0.21 26.00 5.58
N PRO A 423 0.45 25.98 6.92
CA PRO A 423 1.81 25.90 7.45
C PRO A 423 2.60 24.68 6.95
N HIS A 424 1.99 23.49 6.95
CA HIS A 424 2.63 22.27 6.43
C HIS A 424 2.36 22.07 4.94
N GLY A 425 1.19 22.48 4.44
CA GLY A 425 0.77 22.34 3.05
C GLY A 425 1.70 23.02 2.05
N VAL A 426 2.38 24.12 2.43
CA VAL A 426 3.39 24.76 1.56
C VAL A 426 4.61 23.87 1.27
N VAL A 427 4.87 22.87 2.11
CA VAL A 427 5.96 21.90 1.93
C VAL A 427 5.43 20.60 1.35
N GLU A 428 4.29 20.12 1.86
CA GLU A 428 3.73 18.83 1.49
C GLU A 428 3.16 18.81 0.07
N LEU A 429 2.36 19.82 -0.33
CA LEU A 429 1.71 19.81 -1.65
C LEU A 429 2.74 19.83 -2.80
N PRO A 430 3.83 20.62 -2.73
CA PRO A 430 4.91 20.50 -3.71
C PRO A 430 5.59 19.12 -3.69
N ALA A 431 5.81 18.53 -2.52
CA ALA A 431 6.39 17.19 -2.42
C ALA A 431 5.50 16.12 -3.07
N LEU A 432 4.18 16.19 -2.84
CA LEU A 432 3.18 15.33 -3.49
C LEU A 432 3.13 15.56 -5.01
N ALA A 433 3.24 16.81 -5.48
CA ALA A 433 3.33 17.10 -6.90
C ALA A 433 4.62 16.53 -7.52
N VAL A 434 5.75 16.56 -6.82
CA VAL A 434 7.00 15.96 -7.28
C VAL A 434 6.91 14.43 -7.33
N SER A 435 6.38 13.77 -6.30
CA SER A 435 6.14 12.31 -6.35
C SER A 435 5.11 11.94 -7.44
N GLY A 436 4.08 12.76 -7.61
CA GLY A 436 3.13 12.62 -8.71
C GLY A 436 3.81 12.74 -10.07
N GLY A 437 4.72 13.70 -10.23
CA GLY A 437 5.51 13.85 -11.44
C GLY A 437 6.39 12.64 -11.70
N LEU A 438 6.98 12.06 -10.65
CA LEU A 438 7.74 10.81 -10.73
C LEU A 438 6.87 9.65 -11.20
N GLY A 439 5.65 9.51 -10.67
CA GLY A 439 4.71 8.48 -11.13
C GLY A 439 4.25 8.66 -12.58
N LEU A 440 3.98 9.90 -13.01
CA LEU A 440 3.66 10.19 -14.42
C LEU A 440 4.83 9.89 -15.36
N HIS A 441 6.06 10.20 -14.94
CA HIS A 441 7.28 9.83 -15.65
C HIS A 441 7.41 8.31 -15.77
N LEU A 442 7.26 7.58 -14.67
CA LEU A 442 7.25 6.12 -14.68
C LEU A 442 6.11 5.54 -15.55
N GLY A 443 4.98 6.24 -15.67
CA GLY A 443 3.92 5.89 -16.60
C GLY A 443 4.33 5.95 -18.06
N ARG A 444 5.12 6.97 -18.43
CA ARG A 444 5.75 7.04 -19.75
C ARG A 444 6.78 5.92 -19.94
N VAL A 445 7.64 5.68 -18.94
CA VAL A 445 8.63 4.59 -18.97
C VAL A 445 7.94 3.24 -19.18
N GLY A 446 6.86 2.96 -18.45
CA GLY A 446 6.07 1.75 -18.60
C GLY A 446 5.44 1.63 -19.99
N LEU A 447 4.87 2.72 -20.53
CA LEU A 447 4.31 2.74 -21.88
C LEU A 447 5.38 2.49 -22.96
N ASP A 448 6.53 3.15 -22.86
CA ASP A 448 7.62 3.01 -23.82
C ASP A 448 8.28 1.62 -23.71
N GLY A 449 8.35 1.02 -22.51
CA GLY A 449 8.72 -0.38 -22.30
C GLY A 449 7.74 -1.37 -22.96
N LEU A 450 6.43 -1.19 -22.77
CA LEU A 450 5.40 -2.01 -23.42
C LEU A 450 5.43 -1.91 -24.95
N ARG A 451 5.85 -0.76 -25.49
CA ARG A 451 6.03 -0.53 -26.93
C ARG A 451 7.37 -1.01 -27.47
N GLY A 452 8.24 -1.58 -26.62
CA GLY A 452 9.57 -2.03 -26.99
C GLY A 452 10.55 -0.90 -27.34
N ARG A 453 10.27 0.34 -26.92
CA ARG A 453 11.15 1.50 -27.13
C ARG A 453 12.23 1.63 -26.06
N LEU A 454 11.99 1.05 -24.88
CA LEU A 454 12.98 0.90 -23.82
C LEU A 454 13.24 -0.59 -23.60
N SER A 455 14.50 -0.93 -23.41
CA SER A 455 14.94 -2.24 -22.97
C SER A 455 14.59 -2.49 -21.50
N ALA A 456 14.60 -3.76 -21.09
CA ALA A 456 14.39 -4.12 -19.68
C ALA A 456 15.40 -3.47 -18.74
N GLN A 457 16.63 -3.25 -19.22
CA GLN A 457 17.67 -2.56 -18.46
C GLN A 457 17.32 -1.09 -18.23
N GLU A 458 16.94 -0.36 -19.30
CA GLU A 458 16.58 1.06 -19.19
C GLU A 458 15.37 1.27 -18.27
N VAL A 459 14.33 0.41 -18.36
CA VAL A 459 13.19 0.46 -17.44
C VAL A 459 13.63 0.17 -16.00
N GLY A 460 14.55 -0.79 -15.80
CA GLY A 460 15.09 -1.13 -14.49
C GLY A 460 15.89 0.03 -13.88
N GLU A 461 16.71 0.72 -14.67
CA GLU A 461 17.48 1.89 -14.25
C GLU A 461 16.56 3.04 -13.81
N GLU A 462 15.47 3.30 -14.53
CA GLU A 462 14.45 4.28 -14.15
C GLU A 462 13.73 3.89 -12.84
N LEU A 463 13.44 2.61 -12.64
CA LEU A 463 12.84 2.09 -11.40
C LEU A 463 13.77 2.28 -10.18
N GLY A 464 15.08 2.05 -10.38
CA GLY A 464 16.11 2.31 -9.39
C GLY A 464 16.29 3.80 -9.11
N GLY A 465 16.30 4.65 -10.14
CA GLY A 465 16.36 6.10 -10.03
C GLY A 465 15.16 6.67 -9.24
N ALA A 466 13.96 6.13 -9.47
CA ALA A 466 12.76 6.49 -8.71
C ALA A 466 12.92 6.22 -7.20
N PHE A 467 13.55 5.11 -6.81
CA PHE A 467 13.85 4.84 -5.40
C PHE A 467 14.76 5.90 -4.81
N GLU A 468 15.79 6.35 -5.55
CA GLU A 468 16.67 7.43 -5.08
C GLU A 468 15.90 8.74 -4.86
N VAL A 469 15.01 9.11 -5.79
CA VAL A 469 14.15 10.29 -5.64
C VAL A 469 13.24 10.17 -4.40
N LEU A 470 12.65 9.00 -4.17
CA LEU A 470 11.79 8.74 -3.00
C LEU A 470 12.56 8.79 -1.68
N VAL A 471 13.83 8.38 -1.64
CA VAL A 471 14.71 8.58 -0.48
C VAL A 471 14.94 10.08 -0.22
N GLY A 472 15.09 10.88 -1.27
CA GLY A 472 15.15 12.35 -1.16
C GLY A 472 13.85 12.95 -0.64
N LEU A 473 12.70 12.51 -1.15
CA LEU A 473 11.38 12.97 -0.70
C LEU A 473 11.06 12.60 0.75
N ALA A 474 11.58 11.47 1.26
CA ALA A 474 11.44 11.12 2.67
C ALA A 474 11.92 12.24 3.60
N LEU A 475 13.02 12.92 3.25
CA LEU A 475 13.53 14.06 4.02
C LEU A 475 12.54 15.24 4.01
N VAL A 476 11.92 15.50 2.86
CA VAL A 476 10.93 16.58 2.71
C VAL A 476 9.67 16.29 3.52
N PHE A 477 9.17 15.05 3.48
CA PHE A 477 7.99 14.65 4.28
C PHE A 477 8.26 14.64 5.78
N VAL A 478 9.48 14.32 6.23
CA VAL A 478 9.86 14.48 7.64
C VAL A 478 9.78 15.95 8.06
N VAL A 479 10.23 16.88 7.22
CA VAL A 479 10.11 18.32 7.52
C VAL A 479 8.64 18.76 7.52
N ALA A 480 7.85 18.36 6.51
CA ALA A 480 6.42 18.68 6.46
C ALA A 480 5.67 18.15 7.69
N ALA A 481 5.91 16.89 8.07
CA ALA A 481 5.30 16.29 9.25
C ALA A 481 5.73 16.95 10.57
N PHE A 482 6.96 17.46 10.66
CA PHE A 482 7.39 18.23 11.82
C PHE A 482 6.60 19.54 11.92
N VAL A 483 6.47 20.26 10.80
CA VAL A 483 5.65 21.48 10.75
C VAL A 483 4.19 21.18 11.08
N GLU A 484 3.64 20.07 10.57
CA GLU A 484 2.27 19.66 10.85
C GLU A 484 2.04 19.30 12.31
N ALA A 485 2.86 18.41 12.88
CA ALA A 485 2.63 17.88 14.21
C ALA A 485 2.96 18.88 15.33
N PHE A 486 3.94 19.77 15.12
CA PHE A 486 4.45 20.64 16.19
C PHE A 486 4.14 22.13 15.99
N LEU A 487 4.16 22.64 14.75
CA LEU A 487 4.03 24.08 14.50
C LEU A 487 2.61 24.48 14.09
N THR A 488 1.94 23.67 13.28
CA THR A 488 0.60 23.97 12.74
C THR A 488 -0.44 24.20 13.85
N PRO A 489 -0.54 23.36 14.92
CA PRO A 489 -1.46 23.60 16.02
C PRO A 489 -1.23 24.94 16.73
N GLN A 490 0.04 25.32 16.91
CA GLN A 490 0.43 26.56 17.59
C GLN A 490 0.12 27.79 16.74
N ILE A 491 0.41 27.71 15.44
CA ILE A 491 0.07 28.76 14.48
C ILE A 491 -1.45 28.92 14.41
N ALA A 492 -2.19 27.83 14.32
CA ALA A 492 -3.63 27.86 14.25
C ALA A 492 -4.29 28.40 15.52
N ALA A 493 -3.81 28.01 16.71
CA ALA A 493 -4.26 28.56 17.97
C ALA A 493 -4.02 30.08 18.08
N LEU A 494 -2.89 30.58 17.57
CA LEU A 494 -2.59 32.01 17.57
C LEU A 494 -3.47 32.80 16.59
N VAL A 495 -3.81 32.21 15.43
CA VAL A 495 -4.68 32.85 14.43
C VAL A 495 -6.15 32.84 14.85
N LEU A 496 -6.59 31.78 15.54
CA LEU A 496 -8.00 31.55 15.90
C LEU A 496 -8.37 32.04 17.30
N GLY A 497 -7.40 32.13 18.22
CA GLY A 497 -7.59 32.65 19.57
C GLY A 497 -7.28 34.14 19.73
N GLY A 498 -7.04 34.84 18.61
CA GLY A 498 -6.79 36.29 18.55
C GLY A 498 -8.06 37.14 18.59
#